data_AF-A0AA92YAW7-F1
#
_entry.id   AF-A0AA92YAW7-F1
#
_cell.length_a   1.000
_cell.length_b   1.000
_cell.length_c   1.000
_cell.angle_alpha   90.00
_cell.angle_beta   90.00
_cell.angle_gamma   90.00
#
_symmetry.space_group_name_H-M   'P 1'
#
loop_
_entity.id
_entity.type
_entity.pdbx_description
1 polymer ?
#
loop_
_entity_poly.entity_id
_entity_poly.type
_entity_poly.pdbx_seq_one_letter_code
_entity_poly.pdbx_strand_id
1 'polypeptide(L)'
;MYPILKIRFLLFLFFLNTCDSEVNNLNINDKDLALANGVMYYKDMPYSGTLSSKIDTLIVNRITYLNGKKHGKEQKFFFNGELAAVRFYTDGKKSGTHKGWWDNGQLEFVYHFDDNGNQIGMQQEWYSNGQLAKEFNFTNGKEDGTQKKWDFKGKIIANYLVINGERFGLIGSINCKPDNYVD
;
A
#
# COMPACT_ATOMS: atom_id res chain seq x y z
N MET A 1 63.30 -38.00 -12.96
CA MET A 1 63.19 -37.46 -11.58
C MET A 1 63.02 -35.95 -11.71
N TYR A 2 61.77 -35.47 -11.79
CA TYR A 2 61.42 -34.06 -12.01
C TYR A 2 60.82 -33.48 -10.72
N PRO A 3 61.07 -32.21 -10.35
CA PRO A 3 60.63 -31.66 -9.07
C PRO A 3 59.17 -31.18 -9.11
N ILE A 4 58.51 -31.35 -7.97
CA ILE A 4 57.10 -31.03 -7.74
C ILE A 4 56.96 -29.51 -7.51
N LEU A 5 56.18 -28.86 -8.36
CA LEU A 5 55.79 -27.46 -8.27
C LEU A 5 54.83 -27.27 -7.08
N LYS A 6 55.29 -26.64 -5.99
CA LYS A 6 54.44 -26.25 -4.86
C LYS A 6 53.58 -25.04 -5.25
N ILE A 7 52.33 -25.31 -5.65
CA ILE A 7 51.30 -24.29 -5.82
C ILE A 7 50.84 -23.86 -4.41
N ARG A 8 51.21 -22.63 -4.01
CA ARG A 8 50.64 -21.98 -2.82
C ARG A 8 49.25 -21.46 -3.19
N PHE A 9 48.21 -22.12 -2.70
CA PHE A 9 46.85 -21.60 -2.73
C PHE A 9 46.78 -20.38 -1.80
N LEU A 10 46.81 -19.18 -2.38
CA LEU A 10 46.50 -17.95 -1.66
C LEU A 10 44.97 -17.92 -1.48
N LEU A 11 44.49 -18.30 -0.30
CA LEU A 11 43.09 -18.10 0.11
C LEU A 11 42.83 -16.60 0.19
N PHE A 12 42.29 -16.04 -0.90
CA PHE A 12 41.77 -14.69 -0.93
C PHE A 12 40.49 -14.69 -0.09
N LEU A 13 40.61 -14.35 1.20
CA LEU A 13 39.46 -14.03 2.05
C LEU A 13 38.80 -12.78 1.47
N PHE A 14 37.79 -13.01 0.64
CA PHE A 14 36.87 -11.97 0.21
C PHE A 14 36.08 -11.56 1.44
N PHE A 15 36.55 -10.52 2.14
CA PHE A 15 35.74 -9.81 3.13
C PHE A 15 34.55 -9.24 2.36
N LEU A 16 33.45 -9.99 2.34
CA LEU A 16 32.14 -9.42 2.12
C LEU A 16 31.94 -8.43 3.27
N ASN A 17 32.27 -7.16 3.01
CA ASN A 17 31.79 -6.06 3.81
C ASN A 17 30.27 -6.14 3.71
N THR A 18 29.65 -6.85 4.64
CA THR A 18 28.27 -6.63 4.99
C THR A 18 28.23 -5.19 5.48
N CYS A 19 27.90 -4.28 4.57
CA CYS A 19 27.45 -2.95 4.95
C CYS A 19 26.17 -3.20 5.74
N ASP A 20 26.31 -3.43 7.04
CA ASP A 20 25.20 -3.39 7.98
C ASP A 20 24.82 -1.92 8.06
N SER A 21 24.04 -1.46 7.07
CA SER A 21 23.40 -0.17 7.17
C SER A 21 22.46 -0.29 8.37
N GLU A 22 22.82 0.32 9.50
CA GLU A 22 21.92 0.48 10.64
C GLU A 22 20.59 0.97 10.07
N VAL A 23 19.56 0.11 10.15
CA VAL A 23 18.22 0.48 9.73
C VAL A 23 17.78 1.59 10.67
N ASN A 24 17.91 2.84 10.24
CA ASN A 24 17.61 4.02 11.03
C ASN A 24 16.11 4.09 11.25
N ASN A 25 15.62 3.54 12.35
CA ASN A 25 14.21 3.60 12.72
C ASN A 25 13.95 4.91 13.48
N LEU A 26 13.22 5.84 12.86
CA LEU A 26 12.98 7.17 13.42
C LEU A 26 11.51 7.38 13.78
N ASN A 27 11.26 8.31 14.69
CA ASN A 27 9.92 8.86 14.86
C ASN A 27 9.61 9.78 13.68
N ILE A 28 8.38 9.75 13.17
CA ILE A 28 7.96 10.63 12.06
C ILE A 28 8.06 12.13 12.41
N ASN A 29 8.05 12.47 13.71
CA ASN A 29 8.17 13.84 14.21
C ASN A 29 9.62 14.24 14.55
N ASP A 30 10.62 13.45 14.12
CA ASP A 30 12.02 13.85 14.28
C ASP A 30 12.27 15.18 13.55
N LYS A 31 12.88 16.14 14.25
CA LYS A 31 13.08 17.52 13.77
C LYS A 31 14.05 17.62 12.58
N ASP A 32 14.91 16.62 12.40
CA ASP A 32 15.89 16.57 11.32
C ASP A 32 15.33 15.88 10.06
N LEU A 33 14.06 15.46 10.08
CA LEU A 33 13.34 14.97 8.91
C LEU A 33 12.79 16.13 8.08
N ALA A 34 12.90 16.00 6.75
CA ALA A 34 12.32 16.94 5.81
C ALA A 34 11.75 16.20 4.59
N LEU A 35 10.54 16.56 4.16
CA LEU A 35 9.97 16.09 2.90
C LEU A 35 10.10 17.21 1.86
N ALA A 36 10.90 17.00 0.82
CA ALA A 36 11.07 17.95 -0.27
C ALA A 36 10.86 17.23 -1.61
N ASN A 37 9.96 17.76 -2.45
CA ASN A 37 9.65 17.22 -3.79
C ASN A 37 9.34 15.71 -3.80
N GLY A 38 8.68 15.20 -2.76
CA GLY A 38 8.33 13.78 -2.65
C GLY A 38 9.47 12.86 -2.19
N VAL A 39 10.64 13.43 -1.87
CA VAL A 39 11.79 12.71 -1.32
C VAL A 39 11.91 13.06 0.17
N MET A 40 11.92 12.03 1.01
CA MET A 40 12.17 12.13 2.45
C MET A 40 13.67 12.22 2.71
N TYR A 41 14.07 13.21 3.50
CA TYR A 41 15.45 13.44 3.92
C TYR A 41 15.56 13.31 5.44
N TYR A 42 16.72 12.86 5.90
CA TYR A 42 17.13 12.93 7.30
C TYR A 42 18.54 13.51 7.34
N LYS A 43 18.73 14.64 8.04
CA LYS A 43 20.01 15.37 8.06
C LYS A 43 20.56 15.62 6.65
N ASP A 44 19.68 16.18 5.80
CA ASP A 44 19.96 16.55 4.41
C ASP A 44 20.34 15.40 3.45
N MET A 45 20.25 14.14 3.89
CA MET A 45 20.46 12.97 3.03
C MET A 45 19.15 12.21 2.75
N PRO A 46 18.93 11.66 1.54
CA PRO A 46 17.76 10.83 1.25
C PRO A 46 17.64 9.68 2.25
N TYR A 47 16.50 9.61 2.91
CA TYR A 47 16.28 8.74 4.06
C TYR A 47 16.02 7.29 3.62
N SER A 48 16.72 6.35 4.26
CA SER A 48 16.50 4.91 4.14
C SER A 48 16.31 4.33 5.55
N GLY A 49 15.16 3.72 5.80
CA GLY A 49 14.79 3.22 7.13
C GLY A 49 13.28 3.17 7.33
N THR A 50 12.83 2.97 8.57
CA THR A 50 11.40 2.97 8.92
C THR A 50 11.03 4.16 9.79
N LEU A 51 10.08 4.96 9.33
CA LEU A 51 9.42 5.98 10.15
C LEU A 51 8.25 5.37 10.91
N SER A 52 8.13 5.69 12.19
CA SER A 52 7.00 5.29 13.03
C SER A 52 6.30 6.50 13.63
N SER A 53 4.97 6.53 13.57
CA SER A 53 4.14 7.47 14.33
C SER A 53 3.64 6.80 15.61
N LYS A 54 3.71 7.52 16.73
CA LYS A 54 3.28 7.04 18.04
C LYS A 54 2.29 8.03 18.68
N ILE A 55 1.29 7.48 19.35
CA ILE A 55 0.43 8.19 20.30
C ILE A 55 0.73 7.57 21.66
N ASP A 56 1.28 8.37 22.58
CA ASP A 56 1.90 7.91 23.81
C ASP A 56 2.95 6.81 23.56
N THR A 57 2.66 5.57 23.95
CA THR A 57 3.52 4.40 23.73
C THR A 57 3.07 3.54 22.54
N LEU A 58 1.87 3.77 22.02
CA LEU A 58 1.27 2.96 20.96
C LEU A 58 1.75 3.41 19.58
N ILE A 59 2.23 2.47 18.78
CA ILE A 59 2.56 2.73 17.37
C ILE A 59 1.30 2.64 16.54
N VAL A 60 0.93 3.76 15.90
CA VAL A 60 -0.27 3.85 15.06
C VAL A 60 0.04 3.75 13.57
N ASN A 61 1.30 3.97 13.18
CA ASN A 61 1.73 3.83 11.79
C ASN A 61 3.23 3.51 11.69
N ARG A 62 3.60 2.68 10.72
CA ARG A 62 4.98 2.41 10.29
C ARG A 62 5.09 2.50 8.78
N ILE A 63 6.10 3.17 8.27
CA ILE A 63 6.35 3.35 6.83
C ILE A 63 7.84 3.14 6.56
N THR A 64 8.17 2.23 5.65
CA THR A 64 9.55 2.04 5.19
C THR A 64 9.86 2.94 3.99
N TYR A 65 11.06 3.52 4.01
CA TYR A 65 11.62 4.34 2.95
C TYR A 65 12.95 3.74 2.48
N LEU A 66 13.24 3.91 1.19
CA LEU A 66 14.52 3.63 0.57
C LEU A 66 14.87 4.80 -0.35
N ASN A 67 16.05 5.40 -0.15
CA ASN A 67 16.54 6.56 -0.89
C ASN A 67 15.52 7.70 -0.95
N GLY A 68 14.86 7.94 0.19
CA GLY A 68 13.86 8.99 0.39
C GLY A 68 12.48 8.69 -0.20
N LYS A 69 12.26 7.54 -0.85
CA LYS A 69 10.94 7.17 -1.37
C LYS A 69 10.34 6.03 -0.57
N LYS A 70 9.01 5.97 -0.46
CA LYS A 70 8.32 4.83 0.17
C LYS A 70 8.72 3.54 -0.55
N HIS A 71 9.11 2.52 0.22
CA HIS A 71 9.56 1.25 -0.34
C HIS A 71 9.25 0.12 0.64
N GLY A 72 8.71 -0.99 0.15
CA GLY A 72 8.27 -2.09 0.98
C GLY A 72 6.95 -1.77 1.68
N LYS A 73 6.85 -2.08 2.97
CA LYS A 73 5.58 -2.16 3.70
C LYS A 73 5.25 -0.86 4.43
N GLU A 74 3.98 -0.45 4.34
CA GLU A 74 3.34 0.52 5.23
C GLU A 74 2.28 -0.21 6.05
N GLN A 75 2.25 0.04 7.37
CA GLN A 75 1.27 -0.53 8.29
C GLN A 75 0.58 0.57 9.08
N LYS A 76 -0.73 0.46 9.25
CA LYS A 76 -1.51 1.29 10.17
C LYS A 76 -2.17 0.39 11.20
N PHE A 77 -2.30 0.91 12.42
CA PHE A 77 -2.87 0.19 13.54
C PHE A 77 -4.00 1.01 14.16
N PHE A 78 -5.02 0.31 14.66
CA PHE A 78 -6.04 0.89 15.50
C PHE A 78 -5.49 1.19 16.90
N PHE A 79 -6.26 1.95 17.69
CA PHE A 79 -5.90 2.27 19.08
C PHE A 79 -5.81 1.04 20.00
N ASN A 80 -6.47 -0.07 19.63
CA ASN A 80 -6.35 -1.35 20.32
C ASN A 80 -5.09 -2.15 19.91
N GLY A 81 -4.26 -1.64 18.99
CA GLY A 81 -3.05 -2.27 18.49
C GLY A 81 -3.26 -3.24 17.33
N GLU A 82 -4.51 -3.51 16.92
CA GLU A 82 -4.81 -4.38 15.79
C GLU A 82 -4.46 -3.70 14.45
N LEU A 83 -4.21 -4.51 13.42
CA LEU A 83 -3.82 -4.01 12.10
C LEU A 83 -5.02 -3.39 11.39
N ALA A 84 -4.99 -2.08 11.18
CA ALA A 84 -6.02 -1.34 10.46
C ALA A 84 -5.79 -1.35 8.93
N ALA A 85 -4.53 -1.31 8.50
CA ALA A 85 -4.21 -1.43 7.08
C ALA A 85 -2.78 -1.90 6.84
N VAL A 86 -2.58 -2.59 5.72
CA VAL A 86 -1.28 -2.91 5.13
C VAL A 86 -1.25 -2.47 3.68
N ARG A 87 -0.20 -1.77 3.30
CA ARG A 87 0.04 -1.28 1.93
C ARG A 87 1.47 -1.57 1.54
N PHE A 88 1.71 -1.67 0.25
CA PHE A 88 3.04 -1.92 -0.30
C PHE A 88 3.41 -0.88 -1.35
N TYR A 89 4.70 -0.57 -1.40
CA TYR A 89 5.26 0.44 -2.27
C TYR A 89 6.56 -0.04 -2.92
N THR A 90 6.77 0.33 -4.17
CA THR A 90 8.01 0.13 -4.92
C THR A 90 8.43 1.48 -5.50
N ASP A 91 9.58 2.01 -5.08
CA ASP A 91 10.12 3.30 -5.54
C ASP A 91 9.11 4.46 -5.46
N GLY A 92 8.36 4.53 -4.34
CA GLY A 92 7.35 5.55 -4.08
C GLY A 92 5.98 5.29 -4.71
N LYS A 93 5.86 4.31 -5.62
CA LYS A 93 4.60 3.90 -6.26
C LYS A 93 3.92 2.82 -5.45
N LYS A 94 2.59 2.76 -5.46
CA LYS A 94 1.86 1.61 -4.86
C LYS A 94 2.25 0.34 -5.60
N SER A 95 2.30 -0.78 -4.91
CA SER A 95 2.52 -2.10 -5.51
C SER A 95 1.80 -3.17 -4.72
N GLY A 96 1.66 -4.36 -5.31
CA GLY A 96 1.14 -5.54 -4.65
C GLY A 96 -0.30 -5.38 -4.13
N THR A 97 -0.63 -6.17 -3.10
CA THR A 97 -1.99 -6.21 -2.54
C THR A 97 -2.08 -5.34 -1.29
N HIS A 98 -2.93 -4.32 -1.33
CA HIS A 98 -3.25 -3.48 -0.19
C HIS A 98 -4.50 -4.01 0.47
N LYS A 99 -4.50 -4.07 1.80
CA LYS A 99 -5.67 -4.50 2.59
C LYS A 99 -5.93 -3.51 3.71
N GLY A 100 -7.21 -3.29 3.98
CA GLY A 100 -7.69 -2.54 5.14
C GLY A 100 -8.74 -3.35 5.87
N TRP A 101 -8.91 -3.03 7.14
CA TRP A 101 -9.91 -3.63 8.00
C TRP A 101 -10.69 -2.53 8.69
N TRP A 102 -11.95 -2.80 8.98
CA TRP A 102 -12.74 -2.06 9.95
C TRP A 102 -12.26 -2.41 11.37
N ASP A 103 -12.60 -1.56 12.34
CA ASP A 103 -12.26 -1.73 13.75
C ASP A 103 -12.85 -2.99 14.39
N ASN A 104 -13.91 -3.55 13.79
CA ASN A 104 -14.48 -4.83 14.15
C ASN A 104 -13.78 -6.05 13.51
N GLY A 105 -12.64 -5.84 12.85
CA GLY A 105 -11.81 -6.88 12.23
C GLY A 105 -12.29 -7.37 10.86
N GLN A 106 -13.42 -6.89 10.35
CA GLN A 106 -13.88 -7.23 9.00
C GLN A 106 -13.05 -6.50 7.95
N LEU A 107 -12.93 -7.06 6.74
CA LEU A 107 -12.24 -6.37 5.65
C LEU A 107 -12.96 -5.06 5.31
N GLU A 108 -12.19 -4.00 5.11
CA GLU A 108 -12.66 -2.72 4.58
C GLU A 108 -12.39 -2.64 3.08
N PHE A 109 -11.18 -3.02 2.66
CA PHE A 109 -10.82 -3.03 1.25
C PHE A 109 -9.73 -4.05 0.93
N VAL A 110 -9.71 -4.46 -0.34
CA VAL A 110 -8.62 -5.20 -0.97
C VAL A 110 -8.38 -4.56 -2.32
N TYR A 111 -7.18 -4.03 -2.51
CA TYR A 111 -6.76 -3.40 -3.76
C TYR A 111 -5.50 -4.06 -4.29
N HIS A 112 -5.37 -4.14 -5.61
CA HIS A 112 -4.22 -4.74 -6.27
C HIS A 112 -3.58 -3.77 -7.25
N PHE A 113 -2.27 -3.65 -7.15
CA PHE A 113 -1.44 -2.77 -7.98
C PHE A 113 -0.30 -3.56 -8.64
N ASP A 114 0.04 -3.19 -9.86
CA ASP A 114 1.30 -3.61 -10.48
C ASP A 114 2.50 -2.82 -9.91
N ASP A 115 3.72 -3.17 -10.34
CA ASP A 115 4.94 -2.48 -9.89
C ASP A 115 5.09 -1.04 -10.43
N ASN A 116 4.23 -0.65 -11.39
CA ASN A 116 4.16 0.70 -11.92
C ASN A 116 3.13 1.58 -11.18
N GLY A 117 2.42 1.04 -10.19
CA GLY A 117 1.38 1.76 -9.44
C GLY A 117 0.01 1.77 -10.10
N ASN A 118 -0.20 1.01 -11.17
CA ASN A 118 -1.50 0.92 -11.82
C ASN A 118 -2.37 -0.11 -11.11
N GLN A 119 -3.66 0.19 -10.96
CA GLN A 119 -4.63 -0.80 -10.49
C GLN A 119 -4.77 -1.92 -11.52
N ILE A 120 -4.83 -3.15 -11.02
CA ILE A 120 -5.00 -4.36 -11.84
C ILE A 120 -5.99 -5.31 -11.19
N GLY A 121 -6.75 -6.04 -11.99
CA GLY A 121 -7.73 -7.00 -11.51
C GLY A 121 -8.81 -6.37 -10.62
N MET A 122 -9.41 -7.22 -9.79
CA MET A 122 -10.60 -6.89 -9.02
C MET A 122 -10.27 -6.12 -7.73
N GLN A 123 -10.81 -4.92 -7.59
CA GLN A 123 -10.73 -4.07 -6.41
C GLN A 123 -12.03 -4.22 -5.63
N GLN A 124 -11.95 -4.51 -4.34
CA GLN A 124 -13.13 -4.74 -3.51
C GLN A 124 -13.13 -3.84 -2.29
N GLU A 125 -14.31 -3.36 -1.92
CA GLU A 125 -14.59 -2.58 -0.71
C GLU A 125 -15.81 -3.18 -0.02
N TRP A 126 -15.83 -3.19 1.30
CA TRP A 126 -16.92 -3.69 2.13
C TRP A 126 -17.34 -2.65 3.15
N TYR A 127 -18.63 -2.63 3.48
CA TYR A 127 -19.14 -1.91 4.64
C TYR A 127 -18.70 -2.60 5.94
N SER A 128 -18.79 -1.87 7.07
CA SER A 128 -18.44 -2.39 8.39
C SER A 128 -19.36 -3.51 8.89
N ASN A 129 -20.49 -3.79 8.22
CA ASN A 129 -21.32 -4.97 8.49
C ASN A 129 -20.88 -6.21 7.69
N GLY A 130 -19.84 -6.10 6.85
CA GLY A 130 -19.27 -7.18 6.06
C GLY A 130 -19.92 -7.32 4.69
N GLN A 131 -20.90 -6.47 4.39
CA GLN A 131 -21.55 -6.44 3.09
C GLN A 131 -20.63 -5.81 2.05
N LEU A 132 -20.50 -6.45 0.89
CA LEU A 132 -19.73 -5.93 -0.22
C LEU A 132 -20.33 -4.60 -0.68
N ALA A 133 -19.54 -3.53 -0.67
CA ALA A 133 -19.93 -2.19 -1.08
C ALA A 133 -19.59 -1.96 -2.56
N LYS A 134 -18.46 -2.50 -3.01
CA LYS A 134 -17.94 -2.26 -4.36
C LYS A 134 -17.08 -3.43 -4.83
N GLU A 135 -17.20 -3.74 -6.12
CA GLU A 135 -16.38 -4.71 -6.83
C GLU A 135 -16.09 -4.19 -8.23
N PHE A 136 -14.88 -3.69 -8.43
CA PHE A 136 -14.49 -2.98 -9.65
C PHE A 136 -13.29 -3.66 -10.30
N ASN A 137 -13.35 -3.93 -11.59
CA ASN A 137 -12.25 -4.56 -12.33
C ASN A 137 -11.43 -3.51 -13.08
N PHE A 138 -10.10 -3.64 -13.01
CA PHE A 138 -9.16 -2.74 -13.66
C PHE A 138 -8.12 -3.47 -14.52
N THR A 139 -7.77 -2.86 -15.64
CA THR A 139 -6.63 -3.23 -16.48
C THR A 139 -5.77 -1.99 -16.72
N ASN A 140 -4.49 -2.05 -16.34
CA ASN A 140 -3.54 -0.94 -16.48
C ASN A 140 -4.07 0.40 -15.94
N GLY A 141 -4.69 0.36 -14.76
CA GLY A 141 -5.19 1.55 -14.07
C GLY A 141 -6.50 2.12 -14.60
N LYS A 142 -7.16 1.46 -15.57
CA LYS A 142 -8.46 1.85 -16.11
C LYS A 142 -9.51 0.80 -15.80
N GLU A 143 -10.75 1.23 -15.55
CA GLU A 143 -11.88 0.30 -15.40
C GLU A 143 -12.01 -0.54 -16.68
N ASP A 144 -12.11 -1.86 -16.53
CA ASP A 144 -12.22 -2.82 -17.62
C ASP A 144 -12.98 -4.05 -17.12
N GLY A 145 -13.97 -4.51 -17.89
CA GLY A 145 -14.88 -5.55 -17.42
C GLY A 145 -15.96 -5.04 -16.46
N THR A 146 -16.49 -5.93 -15.63
CA THR A 146 -17.69 -5.69 -14.82
C THR A 146 -17.41 -4.81 -13.60
N GLN A 147 -18.32 -3.89 -13.30
CA GLN A 147 -18.26 -2.97 -12.17
C GLN A 147 -19.58 -3.03 -11.42
N LYS A 148 -19.52 -3.24 -10.10
CA LYS A 148 -20.72 -3.31 -9.26
C LYS A 148 -20.56 -2.48 -7.99
N LYS A 149 -21.65 -1.85 -7.58
CA LYS A 149 -21.81 -1.22 -6.26
C LYS A 149 -23.11 -1.64 -5.63
N TRP A 150 -23.06 -1.81 -4.32
CA TRP A 150 -24.22 -2.08 -3.49
C TRP A 150 -24.34 -0.98 -2.44
N ASP A 151 -25.56 -0.73 -1.98
CA ASP A 151 -25.76 0.07 -0.77
C ASP A 151 -25.52 -0.75 0.50
N PHE A 152 -25.59 -0.10 1.67
CA PHE A 152 -25.40 -0.73 2.98
C PHE A 152 -26.36 -1.91 3.27
N LYS A 153 -27.48 -2.02 2.54
CA LYS A 153 -28.48 -3.10 2.67
C LYS A 153 -28.28 -4.20 1.63
N GLY A 154 -27.31 -4.06 0.72
CA GLY A 154 -27.03 -5.03 -0.34
C GLY A 154 -27.82 -4.83 -1.61
N LYS A 155 -28.53 -3.73 -1.76
CA LYS A 155 -29.20 -3.43 -3.03
C LYS A 155 -28.16 -2.95 -4.03
N ILE A 156 -28.17 -3.53 -5.23
CA ILE A 156 -27.34 -3.04 -6.35
C ILE A 156 -27.78 -1.61 -6.69
N ILE A 157 -26.83 -0.68 -6.60
CA ILE A 157 -26.99 0.73 -6.97
C ILE A 157 -26.18 1.10 -8.22
N ALA A 158 -25.22 0.26 -8.62
CA ALA A 158 -24.57 0.32 -9.93
C ALA A 158 -24.19 -1.09 -10.37
N ASN A 159 -24.40 -1.37 -11.65
CA ASN A 159 -23.98 -2.60 -12.32
C ASN A 159 -23.79 -2.29 -13.80
N TYR A 160 -22.54 -2.11 -14.21
CA TYR A 160 -22.19 -1.77 -15.58
C TYR A 160 -20.93 -2.51 -16.02
N LEU A 161 -20.79 -2.64 -17.33
CA LEU A 161 -19.66 -3.25 -18.01
C LEU A 161 -18.85 -2.16 -18.69
N VAL A 162 -17.52 -2.22 -18.59
CA VAL A 162 -16.62 -1.35 -19.34
C VAL A 162 -15.94 -2.15 -20.45
N ILE A 163 -16.05 -1.69 -21.69
CA ILE A 163 -15.37 -2.25 -22.86
C ILE A 163 -14.74 -1.09 -23.62
N ASN A 164 -13.42 -1.12 -23.83
CA ASN A 164 -12.67 -0.07 -24.54
C ASN A 164 -12.92 1.35 -23.98
N GLY A 165 -13.20 1.45 -22.67
CA GLY A 165 -13.48 2.71 -21.98
C GLY A 165 -14.95 3.16 -22.04
N GLU A 166 -15.80 2.50 -22.82
CA GLU A 166 -17.23 2.77 -22.86
C GLU A 166 -18.00 1.98 -21.80
N ARG A 167 -19.02 2.60 -21.20
CA ARG A 167 -19.81 2.03 -20.10
C ARG A 167 -21.18 1.58 -20.58
N PHE A 168 -21.54 0.34 -20.26
CA PHE A 168 -22.82 -0.28 -20.62
C PHE A 168 -23.54 -0.78 -19.38
N GLY A 169 -24.76 -0.28 -19.11
CA GLY A 169 -25.59 -0.72 -18.00
C GLY A 169 -25.89 0.38 -16.98
N LEU A 170 -26.21 -0.01 -15.75
CA LEU A 170 -26.61 0.88 -14.68
C LEU A 170 -25.38 1.53 -14.04
N ILE A 171 -25.06 2.78 -14.41
CA ILE A 171 -23.87 3.49 -13.91
C ILE A 171 -24.11 4.09 -12.51
N GLY A 172 -25.37 4.18 -12.07
CA GLY A 172 -25.73 4.62 -10.73
C GLY A 172 -27.25 4.80 -10.57
N SER A 173 -27.77 4.58 -9.37
CA SER A 173 -29.10 5.02 -8.95
C SER A 173 -28.98 6.33 -8.19
N ILE A 174 -29.48 7.43 -8.76
CA ILE A 174 -29.70 8.66 -8.01
C ILE A 174 -30.94 8.43 -7.15
N ASN A 175 -30.77 8.37 -5.83
CA ASN A 175 -31.92 8.44 -4.94
C ASN A 175 -32.52 9.84 -5.10
N CYS A 176 -33.65 9.95 -5.79
CA CYS A 176 -34.42 11.19 -5.80
C CYS A 176 -34.86 11.48 -4.36
N LYS A 177 -34.29 12.52 -3.74
CA LYS A 177 -34.92 13.12 -2.55
C LYS A 177 -36.06 14.00 -3.07
N PRO A 178 -37.32 13.80 -2.65
CA PRO A 178 -38.37 14.77 -2.93
C PRO A 178 -38.01 16.11 -2.29
N ASP A 179 -38.38 17.23 -2.92
CA ASP A 179 -37.99 18.60 -2.53
C ASP A 179 -38.36 18.97 -1.07
N ASN A 180 -39.19 18.17 -0.39
CA ASN A 180 -39.64 18.41 0.97
C ASN A 180 -38.91 17.57 2.05
N TYR A 181 -37.73 17.02 1.73
CA TYR A 181 -36.92 16.32 2.72
C TYR A 181 -36.21 17.34 3.62
N VAL A 182 -36.80 17.61 4.79
CA VAL A 182 -36.17 18.38 5.87
C VAL A 182 -35.34 17.40 6.71
N ASP A 183 -34.06 17.70 6.90
CA ASP A 183 -33.09 16.90 7.67
C ASP A 183 -33.44 16.79 9.17
#